data_AF-B3MLH7-F1
#
_entry.id   AF-B3MLH7-F1
#
_cell.length_a   1.000
_cell.length_b   1.000
_cell.length_c   1.000
_cell.angle_alpha   90.00
_cell.angle_beta   90.00
_cell.angle_gamma   90.00
#
_symmetry.space_group_name_H-M   'P 1'
#
loop_
_entity.id
_entity.type
_entity.pdbx_description
1 polymer ?
#
loop_
_entity_poly.entity_id
_entity_poly.type
_entity_poly.pdbx_seq_one_letter_code
_entity_poly.pdbx_strand_id
1 'polypeptide(L)'
;MLGYAIHFLFVLRLYDLGCMTSLPHDHEHKHRETYFGTLYLVNKFADLTETIFFVLRKKNRQISVLHVFHHVSMPLVVYLFIRLQGFAAVILYCVLNVAVHVLMYTYYYLSSVSQAVQSSLWWKKYITMVQMVQFGIILSIIAYTLSQPNCNVPRPVVYVSGCLTLSFLVLFSNFYVKSYLRSDRKRGQKAQ
;
A
#
# COMPACT_ATOMS: atom_id res chain seq x y z
N MET A 1 -13.86 -5.01 5.39
CA MET A 1 -12.96 -5.47 4.31
C MET A 1 -11.78 -6.30 4.83
N LEU A 2 -10.94 -5.76 5.72
CA LEU A 2 -9.73 -6.45 6.22
C LEU A 2 -9.99 -7.81 6.88
N GLY A 3 -10.94 -7.91 7.81
CA GLY A 3 -11.26 -9.18 8.49
C GLY A 3 -11.76 -10.28 7.55
N TYR A 4 -12.57 -9.91 6.56
CA TYR A 4 -13.05 -10.86 5.54
C TYR A 4 -11.94 -11.29 4.58
N ALA A 5 -11.05 -10.38 4.19
CA ALA A 5 -9.90 -10.73 3.35
C ALA A 5 -8.91 -11.64 4.08
N ILE A 6 -8.72 -11.45 5.39
CA ILE A 6 -7.93 -12.35 6.25
C ILE A 6 -8.59 -13.73 6.34
N HIS A 7 -9.91 -13.78 6.58
CA HIS A 7 -10.65 -15.05 6.58
C HIS A 7 -10.53 -15.76 5.23
N PHE A 8 -10.68 -15.02 4.14
CA PHE A 8 -10.61 -15.56 2.78
C PHE A 8 -9.23 -16.11 2.43
N LEU A 9 -8.15 -15.48 2.91
CA LEU A 9 -6.77 -15.92 2.65
C LEU A 9 -6.29 -17.02 3.60
N PHE A 10 -6.49 -16.86 4.91
CA PHE A 10 -5.85 -17.70 5.92
C PHE A 10 -6.76 -18.80 6.47
N VAL A 11 -8.08 -18.60 6.45
CA VAL A 11 -9.05 -19.60 6.94
C VAL A 11 -9.48 -20.52 5.81
N LEU A 12 -9.87 -19.97 4.65
CA LEU A 12 -10.30 -20.79 3.50
C LEU A 12 -9.12 -21.39 2.71
N ARG A 13 -7.89 -20.88 2.88
CA ARG A 13 -6.67 -21.31 2.16
C ARG A 13 -6.88 -21.53 0.65
N LEU A 14 -7.66 -20.67 0.02
CA LEU A 14 -8.01 -20.75 -1.40
C LEU A 14 -6.84 -20.38 -2.34
N TYR A 15 -5.75 -19.85 -1.79
CA TYR A 15 -4.59 -19.37 -2.55
C TYR A 15 -3.28 -19.91 -2.00
N ASP A 16 -2.40 -20.29 -2.91
CA ASP A 16 -1.00 -20.48 -2.60
C ASP A 16 -0.33 -19.09 -2.45
N LEU A 17 0.26 -18.82 -1.29
CA LEU A 17 0.96 -17.58 -1.02
C LEU A 17 2.18 -17.36 -1.95
N GLY A 18 2.68 -18.45 -2.54
CA GLY A 18 3.79 -18.45 -3.48
C GLY A 18 3.42 -18.12 -4.93
N CYS A 19 2.19 -18.40 -5.33
CA CYS A 19 1.70 -18.17 -6.69
C CYS A 19 0.19 -17.91 -6.67
N MET A 20 -0.19 -16.64 -6.52
CA MET A 20 -1.61 -16.26 -6.46
C MET A 20 -2.20 -16.12 -7.86
N THR A 21 -2.93 -17.14 -8.29
CA THR A 21 -3.74 -17.12 -9.51
C THR A 21 -5.20 -16.84 -9.19
N SER A 22 -5.92 -16.24 -10.13
CA SER A 22 -7.34 -15.96 -9.99
C SER A 22 -8.18 -17.23 -10.01
N LEU A 23 -9.24 -17.25 -9.19
CA LEU A 23 -10.14 -18.39 -9.14
C LEU A 23 -10.82 -18.60 -10.51
N PRO A 24 -11.06 -19.86 -10.91
CA PRO A 24 -11.89 -20.18 -12.07
C PRO A 24 -13.25 -19.50 -12.03
N HIS A 25 -13.86 -19.27 -13.20
CA HIS A 25 -15.12 -18.50 -13.28
C HIS A 25 -16.31 -19.22 -12.63
N ASP A 26 -16.29 -20.55 -12.64
CA ASP A 26 -17.26 -21.48 -12.08
C ASP A 26 -17.09 -21.70 -10.56
N HIS A 27 -16.04 -21.15 -9.95
CA HIS A 27 -15.79 -21.34 -8.53
C HIS A 27 -16.82 -20.59 -7.65
N GLU A 28 -17.35 -21.24 -6.61
CA GLU A 28 -18.39 -20.70 -5.72
C GLU A 28 -18.01 -19.36 -5.04
N HIS A 29 -16.71 -19.13 -4.88
CA HIS A 29 -16.16 -17.92 -4.28
C HIS A 29 -15.77 -16.82 -5.29
N LYS A 30 -15.95 -17.02 -6.60
CA LYS A 30 -15.52 -16.08 -7.63
C LYS A 30 -16.23 -14.72 -7.54
N HIS A 31 -17.54 -14.73 -7.33
CA HIS A 31 -18.30 -13.49 -7.18
C HIS A 31 -17.83 -12.65 -5.98
N ARG A 32 -17.47 -13.33 -4.87
CA ARG A 32 -16.92 -12.69 -3.66
C ARG A 32 -15.54 -12.09 -3.94
N GLU A 33 -14.66 -12.79 -4.65
CA GLU A 33 -13.36 -12.27 -5.10
C GLU A 33 -13.52 -10.97 -5.89
N THR A 34 -14.37 -10.97 -6.93
CA THR A 34 -14.62 -9.80 -7.78
C THR A 34 -15.20 -8.63 -6.98
N TYR A 35 -16.17 -8.89 -6.10
CA TYR A 35 -16.76 -7.87 -5.24
C TYR A 35 -15.72 -7.18 -4.35
N PHE A 36 -14.82 -7.94 -3.72
CA PHE A 36 -13.75 -7.37 -2.92
C PHE A 36 -12.75 -6.56 -3.75
N GLY A 37 -12.45 -7.01 -4.97
CA GLY A 37 -11.62 -6.24 -5.90
C GLY A 37 -12.24 -4.90 -6.25
N THR A 38 -13.54 -4.88 -6.54
CA THR A 38 -14.27 -3.64 -6.82
C THR A 38 -14.26 -2.72 -5.59
N LEU A 39 -14.51 -3.24 -4.38
CA LEU A 39 -14.44 -2.44 -3.16
C LEU A 39 -13.05 -1.83 -2.94
N TYR A 40 -11.98 -2.60 -3.18
CA TYR A 40 -10.62 -2.08 -3.08
C TYR A 40 -10.34 -0.97 -4.09
N LEU A 41 -10.80 -1.14 -5.34
CA LEU A 41 -10.68 -0.12 -6.37
C LEU A 41 -11.41 1.17 -5.96
N VAL A 42 -12.65 1.06 -5.47
CA VAL A 42 -13.41 2.21 -4.95
C VAL A 42 -12.66 2.88 -3.80
N ASN A 43 -12.05 2.10 -2.89
CA ASN A 43 -11.21 2.66 -1.83
C ASN A 43 -10.05 3.48 -2.40
N LYS A 44 -9.38 3.01 -3.46
CA LYS A 44 -8.26 3.75 -4.08
C LYS A 44 -8.71 5.05 -4.75
N PHE A 45 -9.92 5.09 -5.29
CA PHE A 45 -10.52 6.34 -5.75
C PHE A 45 -10.90 7.26 -4.58
N ALA A 46 -11.42 6.72 -3.47
CA ALA A 46 -11.69 7.51 -2.27
C ALA A 46 -10.42 8.11 -1.65
N ASP A 47 -9.28 7.41 -1.73
CA ASP A 47 -7.98 7.94 -1.31
C ASP A 47 -7.60 9.23 -2.09
N LEU A 48 -8.14 9.45 -3.31
CA LEU A 48 -7.92 10.71 -4.05
C LEU A 48 -8.55 11.92 -3.36
N THR A 49 -9.62 11.72 -2.57
CA THR A 49 -10.28 12.79 -1.83
C THR A 49 -9.32 13.44 -0.83
N GLU A 50 -8.30 12.73 -0.33
CA GLU A 50 -7.24 13.34 0.49
C GLU A 50 -6.52 14.48 -0.24
N THR A 51 -6.24 14.29 -1.53
CA THR A 51 -5.59 15.30 -2.37
C THR A 51 -6.48 16.52 -2.53
N ILE A 52 -7.79 16.31 -2.71
CA ILE A 52 -8.79 17.38 -2.75
C ILE A 52 -8.76 18.17 -1.43
N PHE A 53 -8.77 17.50 -0.28
CA PHE A 53 -8.68 18.17 1.03
C PHE A 53 -7.37 18.96 1.22
N PHE A 54 -6.22 18.45 0.75
CA PHE A 54 -4.95 19.18 0.83
C PHE A 54 -4.94 20.46 -0.01
N VAL A 55 -5.52 20.40 -1.22
CA VAL A 55 -5.68 21.57 -2.09
C VAL A 55 -6.63 22.58 -1.44
N LEU A 56 -7.81 22.14 -0.97
CA LEU A 56 -8.80 23.02 -0.33
C LEU A 56 -8.27 23.68 0.95
N ARG A 57 -7.48 22.95 1.76
CA ARG A 57 -6.84 23.50 2.98
C ARG A 57 -5.56 24.28 2.69
N LYS A 58 -5.20 24.51 1.42
CA LYS A 58 -3.97 25.20 0.97
C LYS A 58 -2.68 24.61 1.59
N LYS A 59 -2.66 23.31 1.89
CA LYS A 59 -1.50 22.63 2.49
C LYS A 59 -0.57 22.05 1.42
N ASN A 60 -0.10 22.91 0.50
CA ASN A 60 0.73 22.53 -0.65
C ASN A 60 2.02 21.78 -0.26
N ARG A 61 2.55 22.00 0.95
CA ARG A 61 3.71 21.26 1.47
C ARG A 61 3.46 19.75 1.64
N GLN A 62 2.20 19.32 1.74
CA GLN A 62 1.82 17.89 1.83
C GLN A 62 1.69 17.23 0.44
N ILE A 63 1.47 18.02 -0.61
CA ILE A 63 1.38 17.56 -2.01
C ILE A 63 2.81 17.40 -2.57
N SER A 64 3.49 16.35 -2.12
CA SER A 64 4.82 15.99 -2.62
C SER A 64 4.74 15.21 -3.93
N VAL A 65 5.85 15.12 -4.66
CA VAL A 65 5.98 14.22 -5.83
C VAL A 65 5.61 12.78 -5.45
N LEU A 66 6.04 12.31 -4.26
CA LEU A 66 5.68 10.99 -3.74
C LEU A 66 4.16 10.83 -3.58
N HIS A 67 3.50 11.85 -3.02
CA HIS A 67 2.05 11.85 -2.82
C HIS A 67 1.31 11.73 -4.16
N VAL A 68 1.61 12.63 -5.10
CA VAL A 68 0.93 12.65 -6.40
C VAL A 68 1.22 11.37 -7.19
N PHE A 69 2.49 10.94 -7.22
CA PHE A 69 2.87 9.71 -7.89
C PHE A 69 2.11 8.50 -7.34
N HIS A 70 2.02 8.36 -6.01
CA HIS A 70 1.25 7.29 -5.36
C HIS A 70 -0.24 7.37 -5.69
N HIS A 71 -0.88 8.51 -5.45
CA HIS A 71 -2.33 8.66 -5.61
C HIS A 71 -2.80 8.54 -7.07
N VAL A 72 -1.95 8.86 -8.05
CA VAL A 72 -2.28 8.67 -9.47
C VAL A 72 -2.01 7.23 -9.94
N SER A 73 -0.84 6.67 -9.59
CA SER A 73 -0.45 5.35 -10.08
C SER A 73 -1.27 4.22 -9.46
N MET A 74 -1.60 4.29 -8.17
CA MET A 74 -2.31 3.23 -7.46
C MET A 74 -3.70 2.88 -8.04
N PRO A 75 -4.64 3.82 -8.22
CA PRO A 75 -5.96 3.48 -8.79
C PRO A 75 -5.85 2.97 -10.23
N LEU A 76 -4.95 3.53 -11.04
CA LEU A 76 -4.71 3.09 -12.41
C LEU A 76 -4.22 1.64 -12.45
N VAL A 77 -3.17 1.33 -11.68
CA VAL A 77 -2.54 0.01 -11.66
C VAL A 77 -3.49 -1.04 -11.08
N VAL A 78 -4.22 -0.72 -10.01
CA VAL A 78 -5.23 -1.61 -9.43
C VAL A 78 -6.36 -1.89 -10.42
N TYR A 79 -6.85 -0.87 -11.14
CA TYR A 79 -7.84 -1.06 -12.20
C TYR A 79 -7.33 -2.01 -13.29
N LEU A 80 -6.11 -1.78 -13.79
CA LEU A 80 -5.52 -2.63 -14.82
C LEU A 80 -5.33 -4.08 -14.33
N PHE A 81 -4.89 -4.30 -13.09
CA PHE A 81 -4.72 -5.65 -12.56
C PHE A 81 -6.04 -6.40 -12.39
N ILE A 82 -7.08 -5.74 -11.87
CA ILE A 82 -8.42 -6.36 -11.78
C ILE A 82 -8.93 -6.73 -13.16
N ARG A 83 -8.71 -5.89 -14.18
CA ARG A 83 -9.16 -6.13 -15.55
C ARG A 83 -8.37 -7.20 -16.31
N LEU A 84 -7.06 -7.28 -16.10
CA LEU A 84 -6.17 -8.16 -16.88
C LEU A 84 -5.97 -9.54 -16.24
N GLN A 85 -5.97 -9.63 -14.91
CA GLN A 85 -5.58 -10.85 -14.19
C GLN A 85 -6.58 -11.29 -13.12
N GLY A 86 -7.53 -10.44 -12.75
CA GLY A 86 -8.45 -10.69 -11.63
C GLY A 86 -7.83 -10.32 -10.28
N PHE A 87 -8.68 -10.19 -9.27
CA PHE A 87 -8.31 -9.59 -7.99
C PHE A 87 -7.45 -10.49 -7.10
N ALA A 88 -7.54 -11.80 -7.25
CA ALA A 88 -6.74 -12.76 -6.48
C ALA A 88 -5.23 -12.50 -6.50
N ALA A 89 -4.69 -12.13 -7.66
CA ALA A 89 -3.25 -11.93 -7.82
C ALA A 89 -2.69 -10.77 -6.97
N VAL A 90 -3.57 -9.87 -6.51
CA VAL A 90 -3.21 -8.68 -5.74
C VAL A 90 -3.80 -8.68 -4.34
N ILE A 91 -4.53 -9.73 -3.94
CA ILE A 91 -5.25 -9.77 -2.67
C ILE A 91 -4.32 -9.68 -1.46
N LEU A 92 -3.15 -10.33 -1.53
CA LEU A 92 -2.15 -10.26 -0.44
C LEU A 92 -1.55 -8.86 -0.32
N TYR A 93 -1.21 -8.24 -1.45
CA TYR A 93 -0.71 -6.86 -1.48
C TYR A 93 -1.76 -5.88 -0.94
N CYS A 94 -3.03 -6.11 -1.29
CA CYS A 94 -4.17 -5.36 -0.80
C CYS A 94 -4.32 -5.51 0.71
N VAL A 95 -4.29 -6.73 1.26
CA VAL A 95 -4.43 -6.95 2.71
C VAL A 95 -3.32 -6.27 3.49
N LEU A 96 -2.07 -6.41 3.05
CA LEU A 96 -0.94 -5.71 3.64
C LEU A 96 -1.10 -4.19 3.56
N ASN A 97 -1.50 -3.66 2.40
CA ASN A 97 -1.71 -2.22 2.22
C ASN A 97 -2.82 -1.69 3.13
N VAL A 98 -3.97 -2.35 3.17
CA VAL A 98 -5.11 -1.95 4.01
C VAL A 98 -4.72 -1.99 5.49
N ALA A 99 -3.99 -3.01 5.95
CA ALA A 99 -3.51 -3.09 7.32
C ALA A 99 -2.62 -1.89 7.70
N VAL A 100 -1.67 -1.53 6.83
CA VAL A 100 -0.79 -0.37 7.05
C VAL A 100 -1.55 0.95 6.93
N HIS A 101 -2.49 1.06 5.99
CA HIS A 101 -3.35 2.24 5.85
C HIS A 101 -4.25 2.46 7.07
N VAL A 102 -4.78 1.40 7.69
CA VAL A 102 -5.51 1.53 8.96
C VAL A 102 -4.62 2.22 10.00
N LEU A 103 -3.38 1.77 10.19
CA LEU A 103 -2.44 2.40 11.12
C LEU A 103 -2.15 3.87 10.76
N MET A 104 -1.96 4.15 9.47
CA MET A 104 -1.67 5.51 8.98
C MET A 104 -2.87 6.46 9.17
N TYR A 105 -4.08 6.03 8.83
CA TYR A 105 -5.30 6.82 8.98
C TYR A 105 -5.68 7.01 10.45
N THR A 106 -5.47 6.00 11.29
CA THR A 106 -5.60 6.17 12.75
C THR A 106 -4.67 7.28 13.25
N TYR A 107 -3.43 7.32 12.77
CA TYR A 107 -2.52 8.41 13.11
C TYR A 107 -3.02 9.77 12.60
N TYR A 108 -3.50 9.88 11.36
CA TYR A 108 -4.03 11.14 10.84
C TYR A 108 -5.25 11.61 11.63
N TYR A 109 -6.16 10.70 11.98
CA TYR A 109 -7.29 10.99 12.83
C TYR A 109 -6.84 11.55 14.19
N LEU A 110 -5.96 10.84 14.90
CA LEU A 110 -5.43 11.29 16.20
C LEU A 110 -4.70 12.65 16.10
N SER A 111 -3.94 12.86 15.02
CA SER A 111 -3.25 14.12 14.78
C SER A 111 -4.19 15.31 14.49
N SER A 112 -5.44 15.02 14.11
CA SER A 112 -6.45 16.04 13.82
C SER A 112 -7.29 16.45 15.03
N VAL A 113 -7.29 15.66 16.10
CA VAL A 113 -8.11 15.89 17.31
C VAL A 113 -7.58 17.06 18.15
N SER A 114 -6.26 17.19 18.31
CA SER A 114 -5.66 18.28 19.09
C SER A 114 -4.20 18.54 18.74
N GLN A 115 -3.81 19.82 18.77
CA GLN A 115 -2.42 20.26 18.59
C GLN A 115 -1.49 19.71 19.69
N ALA A 116 -2.00 19.52 20.92
CA ALA A 116 -1.26 18.94 22.03
C ALA A 116 -0.95 17.45 21.76
N VAL A 117 -1.91 16.72 21.20
CA VAL A 117 -1.72 15.33 20.76
C VAL A 117 -0.71 15.30 19.62
N GLN A 118 -0.87 16.17 18.60
CA GLN A 118 0.05 16.24 17.46
C GLN A 118 1.52 16.43 17.88
N SER A 119 1.79 17.23 18.90
CA SER A 119 3.15 17.45 19.44
C SER A 119 3.73 16.20 20.13
N SER A 120 2.88 15.36 20.70
CA SER A 120 3.26 14.15 21.44
C SER A 120 3.44 12.90 20.55
N LEU A 121 3.02 12.96 19.28
CA LEU A 121 3.07 11.81 18.36
C LEU A 121 4.50 11.51 17.84
N TRP A 122 5.39 11.07 18.73
CA TRP A 122 6.77 10.66 18.39
C TRP A 122 6.83 9.48 17.41
N TRP A 123 5.75 8.70 17.31
CA TRP A 123 5.75 7.46 16.54
C TRP A 123 5.52 7.63 15.04
N LYS A 124 5.41 8.88 14.55
CA LYS A 124 5.26 9.17 13.12
C LYS A 124 6.36 8.50 12.28
N LYS A 125 7.60 8.45 12.80
CA LYS A 125 8.72 7.78 12.14
C LYS A 125 8.50 6.27 11.98
N TYR A 126 7.85 5.63 12.97
CA TYR A 126 7.59 4.18 12.95
C TYR A 126 6.54 3.83 11.89
N ILE A 127 5.56 4.70 11.64
CA ILE A 127 4.57 4.50 10.57
C ILE A 127 5.27 4.46 9.21
N THR A 128 6.19 5.40 8.95
CA THR A 128 6.98 5.39 7.72
C THR A 128 7.87 4.15 7.61
N MET A 129 8.42 3.65 8.72
CA MET A 129 9.18 2.39 8.72
C MET A 129 8.30 1.18 8.40
N VAL A 130 7.11 1.09 8.99
CA VAL A 130 6.15 0.02 8.70
C VAL A 130 5.73 0.03 7.22
N GLN A 131 5.53 1.20 6.61
CA GLN A 131 5.27 1.35 5.18
C GLN A 131 6.45 0.83 4.32
N MET A 132 7.70 1.15 4.69
CA MET A 132 8.88 0.63 3.98
C MET A 132 9.02 -0.89 4.12
N VAL A 133 8.78 -1.44 5.32
CA VAL A 133 8.77 -2.89 5.58
C VAL A 133 7.70 -3.57 4.73
N GLN A 134 6.50 -2.99 4.61
CA GLN A 134 5.43 -3.50 3.74
C GLN A 134 5.91 -3.63 2.29
N PHE A 135 6.59 -2.63 1.73
CA PHE A 135 7.13 -2.71 0.38
C PHE A 135 8.23 -3.77 0.25
N GLY A 136 9.09 -3.94 1.26
CA GLY A 136 10.10 -5.00 1.28
C GLY A 136 9.50 -6.41 1.30
N ILE A 137 8.43 -6.62 2.08
CA ILE A 137 7.69 -7.88 2.11
C ILE A 137 7.06 -8.16 0.73
N ILE A 138 6.41 -7.16 0.12
CA ILE A 138 5.81 -7.30 -1.21
C ILE A 138 6.87 -7.62 -2.27
N LEU A 139 8.03 -6.96 -2.25
CA LEU A 139 9.14 -7.27 -3.16
C LEU A 139 9.66 -8.70 -2.98
N SER A 140 9.71 -9.18 -1.74
CA SER A 140 10.13 -10.56 -1.44
C SER A 140 9.14 -11.58 -2.00
N ILE A 141 7.83 -11.31 -1.87
CA ILE A 141 6.76 -12.14 -2.47
C ILE A 141 6.87 -12.14 -3.99
N ILE A 142 7.11 -10.98 -4.62
CA ILE A 142 7.29 -10.85 -6.06
C ILE A 142 8.53 -11.64 -6.53
N ALA A 143 9.66 -11.51 -5.85
CA ALA A 143 10.88 -12.24 -6.17
C ALA A 143 10.68 -13.75 -6.04
N TYR A 144 9.99 -14.19 -4.99
CA TYR A 144 9.62 -15.59 -4.80
C TYR A 144 8.71 -16.08 -5.95
N THR A 145 7.69 -15.31 -6.31
CA THR A 145 6.77 -15.64 -7.42
C THR A 145 7.53 -15.79 -8.75
N LEU A 146 8.50 -14.92 -9.02
CA LEU A 146 9.34 -14.99 -10.22
C LEU A 146 10.25 -16.21 -10.25
N SER A 147 10.71 -16.67 -9.08
CA SER A 147 11.57 -17.85 -8.94
C SER A 147 10.83 -19.17 -9.20
N GLN A 148 9.50 -19.18 -9.12
CA GLN A 148 8.69 -20.37 -9.36
C GLN A 148 8.51 -20.60 -10.88
N PRO A 149 9.00 -21.72 -11.44
CA PRO A 149 8.84 -22.01 -12.88
C PRO A 149 7.40 -22.42 -13.22
N ASN A 150 6.67 -23.03 -12.27
CA ASN A 150 5.31 -23.55 -12.47
C ASN A 150 4.21 -22.50 -12.23
N CYS A 151 4.57 -21.23 -12.02
CA CYS A 151 3.60 -20.19 -11.73
C CYS A 151 3.08 -19.52 -13.02
N ASN A 152 1.81 -19.78 -13.36
CA ASN A 152 1.14 -19.28 -14.58
C ASN A 152 0.62 -17.83 -14.47
N VAL A 153 1.26 -17.02 -13.64
CA VAL A 153 0.94 -15.59 -13.50
C VAL A 153 1.58 -14.82 -14.66
N PRO A 154 0.83 -13.98 -15.40
CA PRO A 154 1.35 -13.12 -16.45
C PRO A 154 2.61 -12.33 -16.02
N ARG A 155 3.76 -12.69 -16.58
CA ARG A 155 5.06 -12.08 -16.23
C ARG A 155 5.09 -10.54 -16.36
N PRO A 156 4.47 -9.91 -17.38
CA PRO A 156 4.44 -8.45 -17.47
C PRO A 156 3.78 -7.78 -16.26
N VAL A 157 2.73 -8.37 -15.70
CA VAL A 157 2.03 -7.87 -14.52
C VAL A 157 2.94 -7.91 -13.29
N VAL A 158 3.71 -8.98 -13.13
CA VAL A 158 4.67 -9.15 -12.04
C VAL A 158 5.79 -8.12 -12.14
N TYR A 159 6.33 -7.89 -13.35
CA TYR A 159 7.37 -6.88 -13.56
C TYR A 159 6.87 -5.47 -13.28
N VAL A 160 5.68 -5.10 -13.76
CA VAL A 160 5.06 -3.80 -13.46
C VAL A 160 4.86 -3.62 -11.96
N SER A 161 4.35 -4.65 -11.27
CA SER A 161 4.17 -4.65 -9.81
C SER A 161 5.51 -4.47 -9.08
N GLY A 162 6.55 -5.17 -9.51
CA GLY A 162 7.89 -5.08 -8.95
C GLY A 162 8.51 -3.70 -9.14
N CYS A 163 8.47 -3.17 -10.36
CA CYS A 163 8.98 -1.83 -10.68
C CYS A 163 8.26 -0.74 -9.88
N LEU A 164 6.93 -0.82 -9.75
CA LEU A 164 6.16 0.15 -8.98
C LEU A 164 6.48 0.07 -7.48
N THR A 165 6.51 -1.15 -6.92
CA THR A 165 6.83 -1.36 -5.50
C THR A 165 8.24 -0.89 -5.16
N LEU A 166 9.21 -1.16 -6.04
CA LEU A 166 10.59 -0.67 -5.90
C LEU A 166 10.65 0.85 -5.94
N SER A 167 9.91 1.48 -6.86
CA SER A 167 9.82 2.94 -6.96
C SER A 167 9.28 3.55 -5.68
N PHE A 168 8.24 2.95 -5.09
CA PHE A 168 7.72 3.40 -3.79
C PHE A 168 8.73 3.22 -2.66
N LEU A 169 9.42 2.08 -2.59
CA LEU A 169 10.45 1.85 -1.58
C LEU A 169 11.55 2.92 -1.65
N VAL A 170 12.03 3.26 -2.84
CA VAL A 170 13.04 4.30 -3.04
C VAL A 170 12.52 5.68 -2.62
N LEU A 171 11.31 6.06 -3.05
CA LEU A 171 10.74 7.36 -2.72
C LEU A 171 10.48 7.50 -1.21
N PHE A 172 9.96 6.47 -0.56
CA PHE A 172 9.75 6.45 0.90
C PHE A 172 11.07 6.46 1.67
N SER A 173 12.09 5.74 1.20
CA SER A 173 13.43 5.76 1.78
C SER A 173 14.05 7.15 1.71
N ASN A 174 13.95 7.82 0.55
CA ASN A 174 14.41 9.20 0.38
C ASN A 174 13.65 10.16 1.30
N PHE A 175 12.32 10.03 1.37
CA PHE A 175 11.49 10.80 2.31
C PHE A 175 11.92 10.60 3.77
N TYR A 176 12.19 9.35 4.18
CA TYR A 176 12.60 9.00 5.53
C TYR A 176 13.96 9.61 5.88
N VAL A 177 14.95 9.47 4.99
CA VAL A 177 16.29 10.04 5.16
C VAL A 177 16.22 11.56 5.28
N LYS A 178 15.46 12.22 4.39
CA LYS A 178 15.34 13.68 4.39
C LYS A 178 14.60 14.22 5.61
N SER A 179 13.53 13.54 6.03
CA SER A 179 12.61 14.06 7.05
C SER A 179 13.03 13.72 8.48
N TYR A 180 13.65 12.56 8.69
CA TYR A 180 14.00 12.08 10.04
C TYR A 180 15.52 12.07 10.25
N LEU A 181 16.28 11.28 9.48
CA LEU A 181 17.73 11.12 9.71
C LEU A 181 18.51 12.44 9.56
N ARG A 182 18.31 13.19 8.46
CA ARG A 182 19.00 14.47 8.24
C ARG A 182 18.51 15.58 9.19
N SER A 183 17.24 15.54 9.58
CA SER A 183 16.66 16.52 10.52
C SER A 183 17.18 16.30 11.94
N ASP A 184 17.22 15.06 12.40
CA ASP A 184 17.73 14.69 13.73
C ASP A 184 19.21 15.01 13.85
N ARG A 185 20.02 14.72 12.81
CA ARG A 185 21.44 15.08 12.79
C ARG A 185 21.66 16.60 12.94
N LYS A 186 20.87 17.41 12.23
CA LYS A 186 20.93 18.88 12.35
C LYS A 186 20.50 19.38 13.73
N ARG A 187 19.55 18.69 14.39
CA ARG A 187 19.11 19.04 15.74
C ARG A 187 20.16 18.70 16.79
N GLY A 188 20.84 17.55 16.65
CA GLY A 188 21.96 17.17 17.50
C GLY A 188 23.15 18.13 17.39
N GLN A 189 23.49 18.56 16.18
CA GLN A 189 24.57 19.55 15.94
C GLN A 189 24.28 20.96 16.46
N LYS A 190 23.00 21.34 16.63
CA LYS A 190 22.61 22.64 17.21
C LYS A 190 22.46 22.60 18.73
N ALA A 191 22.47 21.41 19.32
CA ALA A 191 22.37 21.20 20.76
C ALA A 191 23.75 21.02 21.44
N GLN A 192 24.81 20.91 20.63
CA GLN A 192 26.21 21.09 21.01
C GLN A 192 26.63 22.54 20.75
#